data_AF-A0A650CN92-F1
#
_entry.id   AF-A0A650CN92-F1
#
_cell.length_a   1.000
_cell.length_b   1.000
_cell.length_c   1.000
_cell.angle_alpha   90.00
_cell.angle_beta   90.00
_cell.angle_gamma   90.00
#
_symmetry.space_group_name_H-M   'P 1'
#
loop_
_entity.id
_entity.type
_entity.pdbx_description
1 polymer ?
#
loop_
_entity_poly.entity_id
_entity_poly.type
_entity_poly.pdbx_seq_one_letter_code
_entity_poly.pdbx_strand_id
1 'polypeptide(L)'
;MEKPANMKLFISSLISLPIIVTYGLIFKDVYVVPGIIALVLSLRTAYERKFSKYTILASAISSFVSFPSPLLLVSILVVVYAFYEYYSGSLIAGIIEIILIAISTLYAVIPPYTVPFYIIGLVTSLPLTYVTVMSLRAYKGKDFTIVTFNANGLPKGLSWFVELNGSVIPASDSEINIISEGGSWITCPVKDGNEYYAPLNYKGFVRAGDSVEIVFNKVTDVNTLNKYEECVIAFVPINLPKELNFSILVNGHKYTGRERIIVPVFDQAFVKWEVDKIVYGDVVFEPKQRSGTATRGSVVGIEFEPKIAKRSLDIKNWDPKAWVGSKLYGYSVVDTVSEGGSSYVVKAEKDGKYYAVKILKPNFSRSQTVAIREFTDLFKESNNLVKLSNNSPYLVKISGIFADVNQIGSVLRGDAETYLKYPPAIVMEFMEGGTAKELFQIYFSNSKEWYEIVRFVLKYSAIALDYIHSEGYVHLDVKPQNIFLSEKIGGTLDDIVRALSSGKVLVKLGDLGSAVRIGEKFFQATPAYCSPEQLEYAILGLGAKVEFDIFSLGMTTYYMLTGRESPVSSYLDEAIDLYNNNDVGSALKYIDKAKTVLKSWNIDLPSNVPSNLRNFVESSIKYNVNSLLNLIKNL
;
A
#
# COMPACT_ATOMS: atom_id res chain seq x y z
N MET A 1 -33.71 -41.57 -22.50
CA MET A 1 -34.42 -42.30 -21.42
C MET A 1 -33.45 -42.35 -20.25
N GLU A 2 -33.87 -41.85 -19.08
CA GLU A 2 -33.06 -41.92 -17.85
C GLU A 2 -32.68 -43.38 -17.55
N LYS A 3 -31.52 -43.64 -16.96
CA LYS A 3 -31.19 -45.00 -16.50
C LYS A 3 -32.09 -45.35 -15.31
N PRO A 4 -32.63 -46.58 -15.22
CA PRO A 4 -33.45 -46.98 -14.09
C PRO A 4 -32.64 -46.92 -12.80
N ALA A 5 -33.24 -46.38 -11.73
CA ALA A 5 -32.62 -46.24 -10.42
C ALA A 5 -32.31 -47.60 -9.77
N ASN A 6 -33.06 -48.66 -10.14
CA ASN A 6 -32.75 -50.05 -9.78
C ASN A 6 -32.75 -50.94 -11.04
N MET A 7 -31.56 -51.15 -11.61
CA MET A 7 -31.38 -51.93 -12.84
C MET A 7 -31.80 -53.40 -12.67
N LYS A 8 -31.61 -53.99 -11.49
CA LYS A 8 -31.94 -55.40 -11.23
C LYS A 8 -33.45 -55.61 -11.24
N LEU A 9 -34.20 -54.77 -10.51
CA LEU A 9 -35.66 -54.81 -10.51
C LEU A 9 -36.22 -54.62 -11.93
N PHE A 10 -35.66 -53.67 -12.68
CA PHE A 10 -36.07 -53.41 -14.06
C PHE A 10 -35.94 -54.65 -14.96
N ILE A 11 -34.79 -55.32 -14.94
CA ILE A 11 -34.54 -56.51 -15.76
C ILE A 11 -35.46 -57.67 -15.35
N SER A 12 -35.62 -57.92 -14.05
CA SER A 12 -36.51 -58.99 -13.55
C SER A 12 -37.95 -58.78 -14.00
N SER A 13 -38.50 -57.56 -13.87
CA SER A 13 -39.85 -57.25 -14.34
C SER A 13 -40.02 -57.46 -15.85
N LEU A 14 -38.97 -57.17 -16.64
CA LEU A 14 -39.01 -57.34 -18.09
C LEU A 14 -39.01 -58.83 -18.51
N ILE A 15 -38.25 -59.67 -17.80
CA ILE A 15 -38.19 -61.12 -18.06
C ILE A 15 -39.51 -61.82 -17.70
N SER A 16 -40.18 -61.40 -16.62
CA SER A 16 -41.44 -62.00 -16.19
C SER A 16 -42.64 -61.64 -17.09
N LEU A 17 -42.56 -60.54 -17.86
CA LEU A 17 -43.65 -60.04 -18.67
C LEU A 17 -44.11 -61.00 -19.79
N PRO A 18 -43.22 -61.55 -20.66
CA PRO A 18 -43.62 -62.52 -21.68
C PRO A 18 -44.28 -63.77 -21.11
N ILE A 19 -43.85 -64.22 -19.93
CA ILE A 19 -44.35 -65.43 -19.26
C ILE A 19 -45.84 -65.25 -18.92
N ILE A 20 -46.16 -64.15 -18.23
CA ILE A 20 -47.53 -63.85 -17.79
C ILE A 20 -48.47 -63.64 -19.00
N VAL A 21 -47.98 -62.98 -20.06
CA VAL A 21 -48.77 -62.72 -21.27
C VAL A 21 -49.02 -64.01 -22.06
N THR A 22 -47.99 -64.83 -22.29
CA THR A 22 -48.09 -66.07 -23.07
C THR A 22 -49.05 -67.05 -22.37
N TYR A 23 -48.96 -67.16 -21.05
CA TYR A 23 -49.90 -67.96 -20.26
C TYR A 23 -51.35 -67.52 -20.47
N GLY A 24 -51.62 -66.21 -20.35
CA GLY A 24 -52.98 -65.69 -20.52
C GLY A 24 -53.58 -65.95 -21.89
N LEU A 25 -52.74 -65.91 -22.94
CA LEU A 25 -53.17 -66.21 -24.30
C LEU A 25 -53.49 -67.70 -24.50
N ILE A 26 -52.68 -68.60 -23.93
CA ILE A 26 -52.85 -70.05 -24.08
C ILE A 26 -54.09 -70.55 -23.32
N PHE A 27 -54.24 -70.15 -22.06
CA PHE A 27 -55.27 -70.72 -21.17
C PHE A 27 -56.54 -69.86 -21.07
N LYS A 28 -56.55 -68.66 -21.70
CA LYS A 28 -57.67 -67.69 -21.69
C LYS A 28 -58.16 -67.36 -20.28
N ASP A 29 -57.22 -67.25 -19.35
CA ASP A 29 -57.50 -67.15 -17.93
C ASP A 29 -57.73 -65.67 -17.51
N VAL A 30 -58.80 -65.40 -16.77
CA VAL A 30 -59.19 -64.04 -16.35
C VAL A 30 -58.20 -63.49 -15.30
N TYR A 31 -57.44 -64.35 -14.63
CA TYR A 31 -56.48 -63.98 -13.59
C TYR A 31 -55.16 -63.35 -14.10
N VAL A 32 -55.02 -63.13 -15.41
CA VAL A 32 -53.84 -62.50 -16.02
C VAL A 32 -53.79 -60.99 -15.75
N VAL A 33 -54.96 -60.36 -15.58
CA VAL A 33 -55.09 -58.91 -15.40
C VAL A 33 -54.35 -58.40 -14.14
N PRO A 34 -54.52 -59.00 -12.95
CA PRO A 34 -53.72 -58.65 -11.77
C PRO A 34 -52.20 -58.75 -12.00
N GLY A 35 -51.74 -59.78 -12.71
CA GLY A 35 -50.32 -60.00 -13.00
C GLY A 35 -49.70 -58.89 -13.85
N ILE A 36 -50.43 -58.41 -14.88
CA ILE A 36 -49.99 -57.28 -15.71
C ILE A 36 -49.92 -55.99 -14.89
N ILE A 37 -50.90 -55.74 -14.01
CA ILE A 37 -50.91 -54.54 -13.15
C ILE A 37 -49.69 -54.54 -12.21
N ALA A 38 -49.38 -55.67 -11.59
CA ALA A 38 -48.20 -55.80 -10.72
C ALA A 38 -46.88 -55.50 -11.45
N LEU A 39 -46.73 -55.98 -12.69
CA LEU A 39 -45.54 -55.73 -13.51
C LEU A 39 -45.37 -54.25 -13.88
N VAL A 40 -46.46 -53.59 -14.30
CA VAL A 40 -46.42 -52.17 -14.65
C VAL A 40 -46.02 -51.33 -13.43
N LEU A 41 -46.57 -51.64 -12.26
CA LEU A 41 -46.21 -50.96 -11.02
C LEU A 41 -44.74 -51.22 -10.62
N SER A 42 -44.23 -52.43 -10.84
CA SER A 42 -42.82 -52.79 -10.56
C SER A 42 -41.84 -52.08 -11.51
N LEU A 43 -42.14 -52.02 -12.82
CA LEU A 43 -41.34 -51.28 -13.79
C LEU A 43 -41.30 -49.78 -13.46
N ARG A 44 -42.46 -49.20 -13.13
CA ARG A 44 -42.53 -47.80 -12.66
C ARG A 44 -41.66 -47.59 -11.42
N THR A 45 -41.66 -48.55 -10.49
CA THR A 45 -40.85 -48.52 -9.28
C THR A 45 -39.35 -48.53 -9.58
N ALA A 46 -38.92 -49.28 -10.60
CA ALA A 46 -37.52 -49.31 -11.00
C ALA A 46 -37.00 -47.96 -11.54
N TYR A 47 -37.89 -47.09 -12.02
CA TYR A 47 -37.56 -45.74 -12.52
C TYR A 47 -37.79 -44.63 -11.48
N GLU A 48 -38.98 -44.53 -10.89
CA GLU A 48 -39.42 -43.32 -10.19
C GLU A 48 -39.05 -43.24 -8.69
N ARG A 49 -38.56 -44.33 -8.08
CA ARG A 49 -38.22 -44.43 -6.63
C ARG A 49 -39.37 -44.07 -5.65
N LYS A 50 -40.60 -43.78 -6.10
CA LYS A 50 -41.75 -43.51 -5.22
C LYS A 50 -42.42 -44.81 -4.81
N PHE A 51 -41.97 -45.37 -3.70
CA PHE A 51 -42.56 -46.59 -3.16
C PHE A 51 -43.87 -46.33 -2.44
N SER A 52 -44.90 -47.13 -2.72
CA SER A 52 -46.13 -47.16 -1.95
C SER A 52 -46.35 -48.53 -1.33
N LYS A 53 -46.74 -48.58 -0.05
CA LYS A 53 -47.17 -49.82 0.62
C LYS A 53 -48.31 -50.50 -0.16
N TYR A 54 -49.09 -49.71 -0.90
CA TYR A 54 -50.16 -50.19 -1.76
C TYR A 54 -49.64 -50.99 -2.96
N THR A 55 -48.45 -50.68 -3.51
CA THR A 55 -47.86 -51.42 -4.64
C THR A 55 -47.37 -52.80 -4.21
N ILE A 56 -46.77 -52.91 -3.02
CA ILE A 56 -46.36 -54.21 -2.44
C ILE A 56 -47.61 -55.05 -2.16
N LEU A 57 -48.62 -54.43 -1.53
CA LEU A 57 -49.87 -55.08 -1.21
C LEU A 57 -50.60 -55.55 -2.48
N ALA A 58 -50.66 -54.72 -3.52
CA ALA A 58 -51.27 -55.08 -4.81
C ALA A 58 -50.51 -56.23 -5.50
N SER A 59 -49.17 -56.24 -5.48
CA SER A 59 -48.37 -57.31 -6.07
C SER A 59 -48.50 -58.63 -5.29
N ALA A 60 -48.56 -58.54 -3.95
CA ALA A 60 -48.79 -59.69 -3.07
C ALA A 60 -50.20 -60.27 -3.24
N ILE A 61 -51.24 -59.43 -3.31
CA ILE A 61 -52.61 -59.84 -3.60
C ILE A 61 -52.69 -60.46 -4.99
N SER A 62 -52.03 -59.88 -6.00
CA SER A 62 -52.00 -60.44 -7.36
C SER A 62 -51.35 -61.83 -7.40
N SER A 63 -50.29 -62.03 -6.62
CA SER A 63 -49.66 -63.35 -6.47
C SER A 63 -50.59 -64.36 -5.77
N PHE A 64 -51.38 -63.92 -4.79
CA PHE A 64 -52.29 -64.77 -4.02
C PHE A 64 -53.58 -65.13 -4.79
N VAL A 65 -54.21 -64.14 -5.43
CA VAL A 65 -55.46 -64.32 -6.20
C VAL A 65 -55.26 -65.26 -7.40
N SER A 66 -54.03 -65.31 -7.93
CA SER A 66 -53.71 -66.15 -9.07
C SER A 66 -53.67 -67.66 -8.73
N PHE A 67 -53.70 -68.09 -7.45
CA PHE A 67 -54.00 -69.49 -7.11
C PHE A 67 -54.21 -69.78 -5.59
N PRO A 68 -55.30 -70.47 -5.17
CA PRO A 68 -55.47 -70.95 -3.81
C PRO A 68 -55.13 -72.46 -3.72
N SER A 69 -53.85 -72.82 -3.52
CA SER A 69 -53.48 -74.22 -3.22
C SER A 69 -52.20 -74.34 -2.36
N PRO A 70 -51.97 -75.50 -1.70
CA PRO A 70 -50.84 -75.70 -0.78
C PRO A 70 -49.46 -75.66 -1.45
N LEU A 71 -49.37 -75.64 -2.78
CA LEU A 71 -48.10 -75.48 -3.52
C LEU A 71 -47.53 -74.06 -3.45
N LEU A 72 -48.33 -73.07 -3.03
CA LEU A 72 -47.85 -71.71 -2.71
C LEU A 72 -46.72 -71.74 -1.68
N LEU A 73 -46.73 -72.73 -0.77
CA LEU A 73 -45.68 -72.86 0.25
C LEU A 73 -44.31 -73.15 -0.39
N VAL A 74 -44.27 -73.94 -1.47
CA VAL A 74 -43.01 -74.29 -2.15
C VAL A 74 -42.46 -73.11 -2.93
N SER A 75 -43.30 -72.35 -3.65
CA SER A 75 -42.86 -71.13 -4.31
C SER A 75 -42.43 -70.05 -3.32
N ILE A 76 -43.14 -69.91 -2.19
CA ILE A 76 -42.71 -69.07 -1.07
C ILE A 76 -41.35 -69.52 -0.55
N LEU A 77 -41.11 -70.82 -0.34
CA LEU A 77 -39.82 -71.33 0.17
C LEU A 77 -38.66 -71.07 -0.80
N VAL A 78 -38.84 -71.30 -2.10
CA VAL A 78 -37.82 -71.01 -3.13
C VAL A 78 -37.51 -69.51 -3.16
N VAL A 79 -38.54 -68.66 -3.02
CA VAL A 79 -38.35 -67.20 -3.01
C VAL A 79 -37.78 -66.71 -1.68
N VAL A 80 -38.11 -67.33 -0.55
CA VAL A 80 -37.47 -67.06 0.76
C VAL A 80 -35.99 -67.42 0.72
N TYR A 81 -35.64 -68.53 0.07
CA TYR A 81 -34.24 -68.88 -0.18
C TYR A 81 -33.54 -67.83 -1.07
N ALA A 82 -34.20 -67.37 -2.15
CA ALA A 82 -33.69 -66.29 -2.99
C ALA A 82 -33.61 -64.93 -2.29
N PHE A 83 -34.43 -64.69 -1.26
CA PHE A 83 -34.35 -63.51 -0.41
C PHE A 83 -33.11 -63.54 0.50
N TYR A 84 -32.65 -64.74 0.88
CA TYR A 84 -31.50 -64.92 1.77
C TYR A 84 -30.16 -64.98 1.03
N GLU A 85 -30.11 -65.66 -0.13
CA GLU A 85 -28.88 -65.87 -0.91
C GLU A 85 -28.78 -64.90 -2.11
N TYR A 86 -27.88 -63.92 -2.00
CA TYR A 86 -27.89 -62.65 -2.75
C TYR A 86 -27.83 -62.75 -4.29
N TYR A 87 -27.05 -63.68 -4.87
CA TYR A 87 -26.84 -63.77 -6.34
C TYR A 87 -27.24 -65.14 -6.91
N SER A 88 -26.84 -66.21 -6.22
CA SER A 88 -27.15 -67.60 -6.53
C SER A 88 -28.67 -67.81 -6.60
N GLY A 89 -29.42 -67.32 -5.61
CA GLY A 89 -30.86 -67.51 -5.54
C GLY A 89 -31.64 -66.86 -6.69
N SER A 90 -31.25 -65.66 -7.13
CA SER A 90 -31.90 -64.98 -8.26
C SER A 90 -31.61 -65.67 -9.60
N LEU A 91 -30.38 -66.14 -9.79
CA LEU A 91 -29.99 -66.90 -10.98
C LEU A 91 -30.75 -68.24 -11.05
N ILE A 92 -30.81 -68.96 -9.92
CA ILE A 92 -31.53 -70.24 -9.80
C ILE A 92 -33.03 -70.03 -10.07
N ALA A 93 -33.65 -68.99 -9.51
CA ALA A 93 -35.05 -68.68 -9.75
C ALA A 93 -35.33 -68.40 -11.24
N GLY A 94 -34.48 -67.59 -11.89
CA GLY A 94 -34.60 -67.33 -13.34
C GLY A 94 -34.41 -68.57 -14.20
N ILE A 95 -33.47 -69.46 -13.86
CA ILE A 95 -33.28 -70.73 -14.56
C ILE A 95 -34.51 -71.64 -14.40
N ILE A 96 -35.07 -71.72 -13.19
CA ILE A 96 -36.31 -72.48 -12.93
C ILE A 96 -37.46 -71.91 -13.78
N GLU A 97 -37.62 -70.59 -13.85
CA GLU A 97 -38.63 -69.96 -14.70
C GLU A 97 -38.46 -70.37 -16.18
N ILE A 98 -37.24 -70.33 -16.71
CA ILE A 98 -36.96 -70.72 -18.10
C ILE A 98 -37.28 -72.20 -18.36
N ILE A 99 -36.90 -73.10 -17.44
CA ILE A 99 -37.19 -74.53 -17.55
C ILE A 99 -38.71 -74.76 -17.53
N LEU A 100 -39.44 -74.07 -16.65
CA LEU A 100 -40.89 -74.17 -16.56
C LEU A 100 -41.60 -73.68 -17.83
N ILE A 101 -41.08 -72.61 -18.48
CA ILE A 101 -41.55 -72.15 -19.79
C ILE A 101 -41.32 -73.22 -20.86
N ALA A 102 -40.12 -73.81 -20.89
CA ALA A 102 -39.80 -74.83 -21.88
C ALA A 102 -40.72 -76.05 -21.72
N ILE A 103 -40.96 -76.50 -20.49
CA ILE A 103 -41.90 -77.58 -20.19
C ILE A 103 -43.32 -77.19 -20.63
N SER A 104 -43.84 -76.03 -20.20
CA SER A 104 -45.21 -75.64 -20.53
C SER A 104 -45.44 -75.50 -22.04
N THR A 105 -44.46 -74.93 -22.76
CA THR A 105 -44.51 -74.76 -24.22
C THR A 105 -44.42 -76.10 -24.94
N LEU A 106 -43.54 -77.01 -24.50
CA LEU A 106 -43.42 -78.34 -25.09
C LEU A 106 -44.72 -79.14 -24.96
N TYR A 107 -45.36 -79.11 -23.79
CA TYR A 107 -46.62 -79.81 -23.57
C TYR A 107 -47.81 -79.15 -24.29
N ALA A 108 -47.79 -77.82 -24.49
CA ALA A 108 -48.83 -77.14 -25.26
C ALA A 108 -48.82 -77.53 -26.76
N VAL A 109 -47.67 -78.01 -27.27
CA VAL A 109 -47.46 -78.32 -28.69
C VAL A 109 -47.52 -79.83 -28.98
N ILE A 110 -47.44 -80.70 -27.97
CA ILE A 110 -47.51 -82.17 -28.14
C ILE A 110 -48.85 -82.71 -27.60
N PRO A 111 -49.86 -82.95 -28.46
CA PRO A 111 -51.01 -83.78 -28.09
C PRO A 111 -50.56 -85.21 -27.74
N PRO A 112 -51.17 -85.92 -26.75
CA PRO A 112 -52.46 -85.63 -26.12
C PRO A 112 -52.40 -85.39 -24.59
N TYR A 113 -51.27 -84.96 -24.02
CA TYR A 113 -51.16 -84.82 -22.55
C TYR A 113 -51.42 -83.38 -22.08
N THR A 114 -52.56 -83.16 -21.43
CA THR A 114 -52.83 -81.92 -20.69
C THR A 114 -51.83 -81.77 -19.54
N VAL A 115 -51.14 -80.62 -19.46
CA VAL A 115 -50.18 -80.32 -18.38
C VAL A 115 -50.87 -80.49 -17.03
N PRO A 116 -50.26 -81.22 -16.07
CA PRO A 116 -50.82 -81.34 -14.74
C PRO A 116 -51.04 -79.98 -14.08
N PHE A 117 -52.20 -79.79 -13.45
CA PHE A 117 -52.66 -78.51 -12.86
C PHE A 117 -51.65 -77.89 -11.86
N TYR A 118 -50.82 -78.72 -11.21
CA TYR A 118 -49.78 -78.24 -10.30
C TYR A 118 -48.59 -77.57 -11.00
N ILE A 119 -48.18 -78.06 -12.18
CA ILE A 119 -47.13 -77.41 -12.99
C ILE A 119 -47.65 -76.07 -13.51
N ILE A 120 -48.93 -76.01 -13.88
CA ILE A 120 -49.59 -74.78 -14.32
C ILE A 120 -49.52 -73.69 -13.22
N GLY A 121 -49.85 -74.03 -11.97
CA GLY A 121 -49.79 -73.08 -10.86
C GLY A 121 -48.37 -72.60 -10.50
N LEU A 122 -47.35 -73.43 -10.73
CA LEU A 122 -45.94 -73.05 -10.52
C LEU A 122 -45.45 -72.02 -11.55
N VAL A 123 -45.89 -72.14 -12.80
CA VAL A 123 -45.50 -71.26 -13.91
C VAL A 123 -45.98 -69.81 -13.70
N THR A 124 -47.13 -69.62 -13.05
CA THR A 124 -47.73 -68.29 -12.86
C THR A 124 -47.37 -67.63 -11.52
N SER A 125 -47.32 -68.41 -10.43
CA SER A 125 -47.11 -67.86 -9.09
C SER A 125 -45.66 -67.49 -8.77
N LEU A 126 -44.68 -68.22 -9.33
CA LEU A 126 -43.27 -68.00 -9.04
C LEU A 126 -42.76 -66.63 -9.55
N PRO A 127 -43.02 -66.20 -10.81
CA PRO A 127 -42.56 -64.90 -11.30
C PRO A 127 -43.20 -63.71 -10.57
N LEU A 128 -44.50 -63.77 -10.28
CA LEU A 128 -45.19 -62.71 -9.54
C LEU A 128 -44.69 -62.59 -8.09
N THR A 129 -44.42 -63.72 -7.44
CA THR A 129 -43.86 -63.74 -6.08
C THR A 129 -42.43 -63.19 -6.09
N TYR A 130 -41.61 -63.54 -7.10
CA TYR A 130 -40.26 -63.02 -7.27
C TYR A 130 -40.25 -61.50 -7.49
N VAL A 131 -41.08 -60.98 -8.38
CA VAL A 131 -41.25 -59.53 -8.62
C VAL A 131 -41.69 -58.80 -7.34
N THR A 132 -42.59 -59.40 -6.56
CA THR A 132 -43.05 -58.84 -5.27
C THR A 132 -41.90 -58.74 -4.26
N VAL A 133 -41.03 -59.75 -4.18
CA VAL A 133 -39.87 -59.75 -3.27
C VAL A 133 -38.79 -58.77 -3.70
N MET A 134 -38.48 -58.69 -5.00
CA MET A 134 -37.55 -57.68 -5.53
C MET A 134 -38.06 -56.26 -5.27
N SER A 135 -39.38 -56.06 -5.40
CA SER A 135 -40.04 -54.80 -5.03
C SER A 135 -39.86 -54.51 -3.53
N LEU A 136 -40.10 -55.48 -2.64
CA LEU A 136 -39.91 -55.31 -1.19
C LEU A 136 -38.45 -54.99 -0.82
N ARG A 137 -37.47 -55.56 -1.51
CA ARG A 137 -36.04 -55.27 -1.28
C ARG A 137 -35.67 -53.86 -1.70
N ALA A 138 -36.15 -53.42 -2.86
CA ALA A 138 -36.02 -52.05 -3.33
C ALA A 138 -36.68 -51.06 -2.35
N TYR A 139 -37.86 -51.37 -1.79
CA TYR A 139 -38.51 -50.55 -0.75
C TYR A 139 -37.63 -50.37 0.49
N LYS A 140 -36.94 -51.44 0.92
CA LYS A 140 -36.03 -51.41 2.07
C LYS A 140 -34.66 -50.79 1.75
N GLY A 141 -34.45 -50.24 0.56
CA GLY A 141 -33.20 -49.59 0.18
C GLY A 141 -32.01 -50.54 -0.01
N LYS A 142 -32.21 -51.85 0.11
CA LYS A 142 -31.13 -52.86 0.18
C LYS A 142 -30.36 -53.07 -1.13
N ASP A 143 -30.86 -52.51 -2.23
CA ASP A 143 -30.27 -52.65 -3.57
C ASP A 143 -29.77 -51.31 -4.15
N PHE A 144 -29.61 -50.27 -3.30
CA PHE A 144 -28.96 -49.00 -3.66
C PHE A 144 -27.60 -48.89 -2.94
N THR A 145 -26.55 -48.50 -3.66
CA THR A 145 -25.23 -48.20 -3.08
C THR A 145 -25.28 -46.81 -2.43
N ILE A 146 -25.57 -46.74 -1.13
CA ILE A 146 -25.61 -45.48 -0.36
C ILE A 146 -24.38 -45.39 0.53
N VAL A 147 -23.78 -44.20 0.61
CA VAL A 147 -22.79 -43.84 1.62
C VAL A 147 -23.41 -42.78 2.54
N THR A 148 -23.27 -42.99 3.85
CA THR A 148 -23.83 -42.10 4.87
C THR A 148 -22.72 -41.33 5.57
N PHE A 149 -22.89 -40.03 5.76
CA PHE A 149 -22.01 -39.19 6.58
C PHE A 149 -22.80 -38.57 7.71
N ASN A 150 -22.32 -38.73 8.95
CA ASN A 150 -22.94 -38.20 10.15
C ASN A 150 -22.03 -37.15 10.79
N ALA A 151 -22.47 -35.90 10.87
CA ALA A 151 -21.76 -34.82 11.55
C ALA A 151 -22.25 -34.65 12.99
N ASN A 152 -21.31 -34.77 13.92
CA ASN A 152 -21.52 -34.57 15.35
C ASN A 152 -20.66 -33.40 15.85
N GLY A 153 -21.14 -32.68 16.88
CA GLY A 153 -20.40 -31.57 17.50
C GLY A 153 -20.57 -30.19 16.85
N LEU A 154 -21.40 -30.08 15.81
CA LEU A 154 -21.78 -28.79 15.21
C LEU A 154 -23.00 -28.16 15.93
N PRO A 155 -23.06 -26.83 16.06
CA PRO A 155 -24.28 -26.12 16.46
C PRO A 155 -25.48 -26.45 15.57
N LYS A 156 -26.68 -26.50 16.16
CA LYS A 156 -27.89 -26.86 15.42
C LYS A 156 -28.18 -25.83 14.33
N GLY A 157 -28.31 -26.30 13.09
CA GLY A 157 -28.60 -25.48 11.91
C GLY A 157 -27.37 -24.87 11.24
N LEU A 158 -26.16 -25.10 11.77
CA LEU A 158 -24.93 -24.69 11.09
C LEU A 158 -24.70 -25.58 9.86
N SER A 159 -24.52 -24.96 8.70
CA SER A 159 -24.30 -25.68 7.45
C SER A 159 -22.87 -26.20 7.34
N TRP A 160 -22.71 -27.40 6.80
CA TRP A 160 -21.45 -28.06 6.51
C TRP A 160 -21.54 -28.79 5.16
N PHE A 161 -20.46 -29.44 4.71
CA PHE A 161 -20.48 -30.16 3.45
C PHE A 161 -19.52 -31.35 3.46
N VAL A 162 -19.76 -32.27 2.53
CA VAL A 162 -18.79 -33.31 2.13
C VAL A 162 -18.51 -33.15 0.65
N GLU A 163 -17.23 -33.13 0.28
CA GLU A 163 -16.79 -33.27 -1.10
C GLU A 163 -16.50 -34.74 -1.37
N LEU A 164 -17.27 -35.40 -2.23
CA LEU A 164 -17.07 -36.79 -2.63
C LEU A 164 -16.68 -36.84 -4.11
N ASN A 165 -15.50 -37.37 -4.43
CA ASN A 165 -14.94 -37.43 -5.79
C ASN A 165 -14.99 -36.06 -6.53
N GLY A 166 -14.66 -34.97 -5.85
CA GLY A 166 -14.67 -33.62 -6.42
C GLY A 166 -16.03 -32.90 -6.41
N SER A 167 -17.12 -33.58 -6.02
CA SER A 167 -18.46 -32.99 -5.98
C SER A 167 -18.79 -32.51 -4.57
N VAL A 168 -18.99 -31.20 -4.40
CA VAL A 168 -19.34 -30.59 -3.11
C VAL A 168 -20.83 -30.76 -2.82
N ILE A 169 -21.16 -31.41 -1.70
CA ILE A 169 -22.53 -31.72 -1.29
C ILE A 169 -22.79 -31.02 0.05
N PRO A 170 -23.56 -29.91 0.06
CA PRO A 170 -23.87 -29.17 1.29
C PRO A 170 -24.98 -29.85 2.09
N ALA A 171 -24.96 -29.66 3.41
CA ALA A 171 -26.01 -30.10 4.31
C ALA A 171 -26.19 -29.15 5.50
N SER A 172 -27.44 -29.02 5.94
CA SER A 172 -27.83 -28.35 7.18
C SER A 172 -28.20 -29.33 8.29
N ASP A 173 -28.40 -30.59 7.94
CA ASP A 173 -28.76 -31.68 8.85
C ASP A 173 -27.51 -32.41 9.35
N SER A 174 -27.63 -33.14 10.45
CA SER A 174 -26.54 -33.95 11.02
C SER A 174 -26.19 -35.18 10.19
N GLU A 175 -26.98 -35.52 9.16
CA GLU A 175 -26.80 -36.72 8.34
C GLU A 175 -26.94 -36.38 6.85
N ILE A 176 -26.03 -36.93 6.03
CA ILE A 176 -26.08 -36.87 4.57
C ILE A 176 -26.05 -38.29 4.01
N ASN A 177 -27.03 -38.62 3.16
CA ASN A 177 -27.08 -39.88 2.44
C ASN A 177 -26.82 -39.66 0.95
N ILE A 178 -25.69 -40.18 0.45
CA ILE A 178 -25.21 -39.97 -0.93
C ILE A 178 -25.27 -41.29 -1.69
N ILE A 179 -25.87 -41.30 -2.88
CA ILE A 179 -25.85 -42.49 -3.76
C ILE A 179 -24.50 -42.51 -4.49
N SER A 180 -23.63 -43.46 -4.10
CA SER A 180 -22.30 -43.62 -4.69
C SER A 180 -21.79 -45.04 -4.45
N GLU A 181 -20.99 -45.56 -5.39
CA GLU A 181 -20.24 -46.81 -5.20
C GLU A 181 -19.07 -46.65 -4.21
N GLY A 182 -18.70 -45.41 -3.89
CA GLY A 182 -17.56 -45.07 -3.06
C GLY A 182 -16.68 -43.99 -3.68
N GLY A 183 -15.63 -43.60 -2.97
CA GLY A 183 -14.72 -42.55 -3.42
C GLY A 183 -13.89 -41.93 -2.32
N SER A 184 -12.97 -41.05 -2.72
CA SER A 184 -12.27 -40.17 -1.78
C SER A 184 -13.21 -39.06 -1.35
N TRP A 185 -13.28 -38.82 -0.04
CA TRP A 185 -14.08 -37.75 0.53
C TRP A 185 -13.23 -36.80 1.34
N ILE A 186 -13.64 -35.53 1.36
CA ILE A 186 -13.04 -34.46 2.19
C ILE A 186 -14.17 -33.62 2.80
N THR A 187 -13.98 -33.13 4.01
CA THR A 187 -14.78 -32.07 4.63
C THR A 187 -13.83 -31.06 5.27
N CYS A 188 -14.25 -29.82 5.43
CA CYS A 188 -13.43 -28.75 5.97
C CYS A 188 -13.98 -28.21 7.28
N PRO A 189 -13.16 -27.50 8.10
CA PRO A 189 -13.66 -26.75 9.24
C PRO A 189 -14.79 -25.80 8.84
N VAL A 190 -15.74 -25.57 9.74
CA VAL A 190 -16.84 -24.63 9.52
C VAL A 190 -16.78 -23.50 10.54
N LYS A 191 -17.28 -22.32 10.15
CA LYS A 191 -17.24 -21.11 10.98
C LYS A 191 -18.64 -20.73 11.43
N ASP A 192 -18.79 -20.42 12.72
CA ASP A 192 -19.99 -19.86 13.31
C ASP A 192 -19.63 -18.61 14.13
N GLY A 193 -20.04 -17.43 13.65
CA GLY A 193 -19.62 -16.15 14.24
C GLY A 193 -18.09 -16.00 14.30
N ASN A 194 -17.52 -15.95 15.51
CA ASN A 194 -16.07 -15.85 15.75
C ASN A 194 -15.41 -17.21 16.08
N GLU A 195 -16.17 -18.30 16.03
CA GLU A 195 -15.74 -19.63 16.46
C GLU A 195 -15.55 -20.55 15.24
N TYR A 196 -14.56 -21.44 15.32
CA TYR A 196 -14.29 -22.45 14.29
C TYR A 196 -14.56 -23.84 14.86
N TYR A 197 -15.17 -24.69 14.06
CA TYR A 197 -15.41 -26.09 14.38
C TYR A 197 -14.63 -26.94 13.37
N ALA A 198 -13.63 -27.67 13.85
CA ALA A 198 -12.72 -28.42 13.01
C ALA A 198 -12.98 -29.94 13.14
N PRO A 199 -13.10 -30.66 12.02
CA PRO A 199 -13.31 -32.11 12.03
C PRO A 199 -12.06 -32.83 12.53
N LEU A 200 -12.25 -33.84 13.40
CA LEU A 200 -11.16 -34.73 13.83
C LEU A 200 -10.62 -35.55 12.65
N ASN A 201 -11.53 -36.14 11.87
CA ASN A 201 -11.25 -36.83 10.62
C ASN A 201 -11.89 -36.04 9.49
N TYR A 202 -11.07 -35.56 8.55
CA TYR A 202 -11.52 -34.61 7.55
C TYR A 202 -11.37 -35.12 6.11
N LYS A 203 -10.68 -36.24 5.91
CA LYS A 203 -10.55 -36.89 4.62
C LYS A 203 -10.45 -38.40 4.78
N GLY A 204 -10.85 -39.13 3.75
CA GLY A 204 -10.75 -40.58 3.74
C GLY A 204 -11.26 -41.19 2.45
N PHE A 205 -11.47 -42.51 2.48
CA PHE A 205 -12.06 -43.25 1.38
C PHE A 205 -13.27 -44.04 1.91
N VAL A 206 -14.35 -44.06 1.14
CA VAL A 206 -15.61 -44.75 1.46
C VAL A 206 -15.98 -45.69 0.32
N ARG A 207 -16.73 -46.74 0.65
CA ARG A 207 -17.34 -47.69 -0.27
C ARG A 207 -18.86 -47.70 -0.07
N ALA A 208 -19.58 -48.22 -1.05
CA ALA A 208 -21.01 -48.45 -0.95
C ALA A 208 -21.38 -49.18 0.35
N GLY A 209 -22.30 -48.61 1.12
CA GLY A 209 -22.76 -49.13 2.42
C GLY A 209 -22.03 -48.57 3.64
N ASP A 210 -20.94 -47.82 3.46
CA ASP A 210 -20.20 -47.24 4.57
C ASP A 210 -20.99 -46.11 5.25
N SER A 211 -20.84 -46.03 6.57
CA SER A 211 -21.31 -44.91 7.39
C SER A 211 -20.11 -44.27 8.09
N VAL A 212 -19.86 -43.00 7.82
CA VAL A 212 -18.73 -42.24 8.36
C VAL A 212 -19.23 -41.25 9.40
N GLU A 213 -18.66 -41.33 10.59
CA GLU A 213 -18.88 -40.35 11.64
C GLU A 213 -17.79 -39.27 11.61
N ILE A 214 -18.21 -38.00 11.53
CA ILE A 214 -17.35 -36.82 11.49
C ILE A 214 -17.65 -36.01 12.76
N VAL A 215 -16.72 -36.05 13.71
CA VAL A 215 -16.81 -35.28 14.95
C VAL A 215 -16.08 -33.95 14.76
N PHE A 216 -16.81 -32.85 14.94
CA PHE A 216 -16.29 -31.50 14.92
C PHE A 216 -16.04 -31.00 16.34
N ASN A 217 -14.83 -30.50 16.58
CA ASN A 217 -14.47 -29.87 17.84
C ASN A 217 -14.27 -28.39 17.67
N LYS A 218 -14.65 -27.61 18.68
CA LYS A 218 -14.41 -26.17 18.72
C LYS A 218 -12.91 -25.89 18.82
N VAL A 219 -12.43 -24.96 17.99
CA VAL A 219 -11.04 -24.52 17.89
C VAL A 219 -10.97 -23.03 18.17
N THR A 220 -10.10 -22.64 19.09
CA THR A 220 -9.87 -21.24 19.49
C THR A 220 -8.65 -20.62 18.81
N ASP A 221 -7.62 -21.41 18.48
CA ASP A 221 -6.43 -20.95 17.76
C ASP A 221 -6.52 -21.25 16.26
N VAL A 222 -6.64 -20.19 15.46
CA VAL A 222 -6.75 -20.24 13.99
C VAL A 222 -5.51 -20.89 13.35
N ASN A 223 -4.33 -20.82 13.97
CA ASN A 223 -3.12 -21.44 13.40
C ASN A 223 -3.21 -22.96 13.32
N THR A 224 -4.03 -23.58 14.18
CA THR A 224 -4.26 -25.03 14.15
C THR A 224 -5.03 -25.48 12.90
N LEU A 225 -5.64 -24.54 12.16
CA LEU A 225 -6.35 -24.82 10.91
C LEU A 225 -5.38 -25.04 9.74
N ASN A 226 -4.10 -24.67 9.87
CA ASN A 226 -3.09 -24.82 8.83
C ASN A 226 -2.84 -26.29 8.43
N LYS A 227 -3.21 -27.26 9.28
CA LYS A 227 -3.08 -28.69 9.01
C LYS A 227 -4.09 -29.22 7.98
N TYR A 228 -5.14 -28.46 7.66
CA TYR A 228 -6.16 -28.79 6.67
C TYR A 228 -5.77 -28.18 5.33
N GLU A 229 -4.71 -28.69 4.72
CA GLU A 229 -4.08 -28.11 3.52
C GLU A 229 -5.07 -27.99 2.35
N GLU A 230 -5.95 -28.97 2.20
CA GLU A 230 -7.00 -29.01 1.17
C GLU A 230 -8.16 -28.03 1.43
N CYS A 231 -8.15 -27.31 2.57
CA CYS A 231 -9.20 -26.40 3.02
C CYS A 231 -8.74 -24.94 3.13
N VAL A 232 -7.47 -24.67 2.84
CA VAL A 232 -6.88 -23.35 2.90
C VAL A 232 -6.27 -22.96 1.57
N ILE A 233 -6.07 -21.67 1.36
CA ILE A 233 -5.29 -21.14 0.24
C ILE A 233 -4.09 -20.43 0.83
N ALA A 234 -2.91 -20.71 0.30
CA ALA A 234 -1.68 -20.08 0.72
C ALA A 234 -1.20 -19.08 -0.33
N PHE A 235 -1.12 -17.81 0.04
CA PHE A 235 -0.50 -16.78 -0.78
C PHE A 235 0.94 -16.58 -0.34
N VAL A 236 1.88 -16.65 -1.27
CA VAL A 236 3.32 -16.52 -1.02
C VAL A 236 3.87 -15.39 -1.88
N PRO A 237 4.51 -14.37 -1.31
CA PRO A 237 5.13 -13.32 -2.10
C PRO A 237 6.47 -13.82 -2.65
N ILE A 238 6.71 -13.57 -3.92
CA ILE A 238 7.97 -13.87 -4.63
C ILE A 238 8.66 -12.53 -4.88
N ASN A 239 9.97 -12.47 -4.64
CA ASN A 239 10.81 -11.26 -4.78
C ASN A 239 10.43 -10.08 -3.85
N LEU A 240 9.74 -10.36 -2.73
CA LEU A 240 9.52 -9.39 -1.66
C LEU A 240 10.50 -9.68 -0.50
N PRO A 241 11.22 -8.67 0.04
CA PRO A 241 12.06 -8.83 1.22
C PRO A 241 11.30 -9.42 2.42
N LYS A 242 11.93 -10.33 3.17
CA LYS A 242 11.30 -11.10 4.25
C LYS A 242 10.83 -10.25 5.42
N GLU A 243 11.39 -9.05 5.60
CA GLU A 243 10.99 -8.14 6.68
C GLU A 243 9.68 -7.42 6.38
N LEU A 244 9.23 -7.39 5.11
CA LEU A 244 8.07 -6.63 4.68
C LEU A 244 6.78 -7.44 4.79
N ASN A 245 5.73 -6.79 5.29
CA ASN A 245 4.39 -7.33 5.24
C ASN A 245 3.77 -7.06 3.85
N PHE A 246 2.99 -8.00 3.35
CA PHE A 246 2.04 -7.79 2.26
C PHE A 246 0.62 -8.08 2.74
N SER A 247 -0.36 -7.47 2.07
CA SER A 247 -1.77 -7.69 2.37
C SER A 247 -2.50 -8.16 1.12
N ILE A 248 -3.39 -9.13 1.30
CA ILE A 248 -4.25 -9.64 0.24
C ILE A 248 -5.72 -9.49 0.66
N LEU A 249 -6.55 -9.06 -0.27
CA LEU A 249 -8.00 -9.03 -0.14
C LEU A 249 -8.56 -10.30 -0.76
N VAL A 250 -9.30 -11.10 0.00
CA VAL A 250 -10.01 -12.29 -0.51
C VAL A 250 -11.50 -12.11 -0.24
N ASN A 251 -12.32 -12.11 -1.30
CA ASN A 251 -13.76 -11.82 -1.22
C ASN A 251 -14.09 -10.54 -0.39
N GLY A 252 -13.22 -9.52 -0.45
CA GLY A 252 -13.37 -8.26 0.29
C GLY A 252 -12.78 -8.24 1.70
N HIS A 253 -12.30 -9.36 2.24
CA HIS A 253 -11.65 -9.43 3.55
C HIS A 253 -10.13 -9.33 3.43
N LYS A 254 -9.51 -8.46 4.24
CA LYS A 254 -8.07 -8.19 4.21
C LYS A 254 -7.31 -9.15 5.15
N TYR A 255 -6.33 -9.85 4.60
CA TYR A 255 -5.37 -10.69 5.32
C TYR A 255 -3.97 -10.10 5.16
N THR A 256 -3.12 -10.19 6.18
CA THR A 256 -1.76 -9.59 6.15
C THR A 256 -0.75 -10.58 6.73
N GLY A 257 0.42 -10.68 6.10
CA GLY A 257 1.51 -11.57 6.52
C GLY A 257 2.84 -11.19 5.85
N ARG A 258 3.92 -11.90 6.16
CA ARG A 258 5.27 -11.66 5.61
C ARG A 258 5.66 -12.67 4.56
N GLU A 259 5.91 -13.90 4.99
CA GLU A 259 6.38 -14.97 4.10
C GLU A 259 5.25 -15.77 3.47
N ARG A 260 4.09 -15.82 4.15
CA ARG A 260 2.93 -16.58 3.73
C ARG A 260 1.67 -16.02 4.39
N ILE A 261 0.59 -15.93 3.63
CA ILE A 261 -0.75 -15.66 4.16
C ILE A 261 -1.59 -16.90 3.91
N ILE A 262 -2.18 -17.45 4.98
CA ILE A 262 -3.07 -18.60 4.90
C ILE A 262 -4.50 -18.09 5.05
N VAL A 263 -5.31 -18.32 4.03
CA VAL A 263 -6.71 -17.91 3.98
C VAL A 263 -7.59 -19.16 4.06
N PRO A 264 -8.41 -19.30 5.13
CA PRO A 264 -9.37 -20.39 5.21
C PRO A 264 -10.47 -20.21 4.17
N VAL A 265 -10.72 -21.23 3.36
CA VAL A 265 -11.78 -21.24 2.34
C VAL A 265 -12.60 -22.50 2.55
N PHE A 266 -13.67 -22.39 3.32
CA PHE A 266 -14.40 -23.56 3.78
C PHE A 266 -15.57 -23.92 2.87
N ASP A 267 -16.38 -22.95 2.47
CA ASP A 267 -17.66 -23.14 1.78
C ASP A 267 -17.58 -23.01 0.25
N GLN A 268 -16.43 -22.58 -0.30
CA GLN A 268 -16.28 -22.27 -1.73
C GLN A 268 -15.14 -23.08 -2.36
N ALA A 269 -15.34 -23.51 -3.61
CA ALA A 269 -14.29 -24.17 -4.39
C ALA A 269 -13.24 -23.19 -4.93
N PHE A 270 -13.65 -21.94 -5.19
CA PHE A 270 -12.78 -20.88 -5.69
C PHE A 270 -13.11 -19.54 -5.02
N VAL A 271 -12.11 -18.68 -4.87
CA VAL A 271 -12.25 -17.32 -4.33
C VAL A 271 -11.57 -16.31 -5.25
N LYS A 272 -12.06 -15.06 -5.23
CA LYS A 272 -11.38 -13.94 -5.88
C LYS A 272 -10.43 -13.29 -4.90
N TRP A 273 -9.25 -12.94 -5.37
CA TRP A 273 -8.24 -12.26 -4.57
C TRP A 273 -7.67 -11.04 -5.28
N GLU A 274 -7.25 -10.05 -4.50
CA GLU A 274 -6.61 -8.82 -4.96
C GLU A 274 -5.44 -8.45 -4.03
N VAL A 275 -4.37 -7.88 -4.58
CA VAL A 275 -3.17 -7.49 -3.85
C VAL A 275 -2.70 -6.10 -4.31
N ASP A 276 -2.34 -5.26 -3.35
CA ASP A 276 -1.83 -3.92 -3.62
C ASP A 276 -0.31 -3.89 -3.75
N LYS A 277 0.18 -2.81 -4.36
CA LYS A 277 1.61 -2.47 -4.36
C LYS A 277 2.09 -2.16 -2.94
N ILE A 278 3.35 -2.46 -2.66
CA ILE A 278 3.98 -2.21 -1.35
C ILE A 278 5.02 -1.11 -1.54
N VAL A 279 5.00 -0.09 -0.68
CA VAL A 279 5.96 1.01 -0.70
C VAL A 279 6.88 0.87 0.51
N TYR A 280 8.18 0.79 0.26
CA TYR A 280 9.20 0.72 1.30
C TYR A 280 10.38 1.62 0.97
N GLY A 281 10.54 2.71 1.74
CA GLY A 281 11.49 3.77 1.42
C GLY A 281 11.22 4.37 0.03
N ASP A 282 12.28 4.44 -0.80
CA ASP A 282 12.20 4.92 -2.18
C ASP A 282 11.91 3.80 -3.21
N VAL A 283 11.51 2.59 -2.76
CA VAL A 283 11.20 1.45 -3.64
C VAL A 283 9.72 1.08 -3.53
N VAL A 284 9.03 1.04 -4.67
CA VAL A 284 7.70 0.47 -4.84
C VAL A 284 7.83 -0.94 -5.39
N PHE A 285 7.36 -1.93 -4.64
CA PHE A 285 7.20 -3.30 -5.10
C PHE A 285 5.82 -3.43 -5.76
N GLU A 286 5.78 -3.48 -7.09
CA GLU A 286 4.53 -3.66 -7.84
C GLU A 286 4.27 -5.13 -8.13
N PRO A 287 3.09 -5.68 -7.79
CA PRO A 287 2.75 -7.06 -8.13
C PRO A 287 2.54 -7.18 -9.65
N LYS A 288 3.13 -8.20 -10.28
CA LYS A 288 2.89 -8.52 -11.70
C LYS A 288 1.41 -8.82 -11.98
N GLN A 289 0.75 -9.44 -11.01
CA GLN A 289 -0.68 -9.73 -11.05
C GLN A 289 -1.36 -9.12 -9.81
N ARG A 290 -2.23 -8.15 -10.04
CA ARG A 290 -2.98 -7.45 -8.97
C ARG A 290 -4.20 -8.22 -8.47
N SER A 291 -4.74 -9.13 -9.28
CA SER A 291 -5.91 -9.90 -8.91
C SER A 291 -6.02 -11.21 -9.68
N GLY A 292 -6.77 -12.15 -9.14
CA GLY A 292 -7.01 -13.45 -9.75
C GLY A 292 -8.06 -14.28 -9.04
N THR A 293 -8.19 -15.52 -9.47
CA THR A 293 -8.99 -16.54 -8.79
C THR A 293 -8.06 -17.62 -8.26
N ALA A 294 -8.32 -18.08 -7.03
CA ALA A 294 -7.57 -19.16 -6.41
C ALA A 294 -8.52 -20.30 -6.04
N THR A 295 -8.11 -21.53 -6.32
CA THR A 295 -8.86 -22.74 -5.96
C THR A 295 -8.47 -23.15 -4.54
N ARG A 296 -9.45 -23.65 -3.78
CA ARG A 296 -9.22 -24.22 -2.45
C ARG A 296 -8.11 -25.29 -2.49
N GLY A 297 -7.17 -25.26 -1.55
CA GLY A 297 -5.99 -26.15 -1.50
C GLY A 297 -4.79 -25.70 -2.34
N SER A 298 -4.89 -24.59 -3.08
CA SER A 298 -3.78 -24.10 -3.91
C SER A 298 -2.78 -23.23 -3.14
N VAL A 299 -1.55 -23.18 -3.66
CA VAL A 299 -0.54 -22.19 -3.30
C VAL A 299 -0.40 -21.19 -4.45
N VAL A 300 -0.63 -19.92 -4.17
CA VAL A 300 -0.58 -18.83 -5.14
C VAL A 300 0.67 -18.00 -4.90
N GLY A 301 1.61 -18.05 -5.85
CA GLY A 301 2.79 -17.19 -5.85
C GLY A 301 2.47 -15.82 -6.44
N ILE A 302 2.75 -14.75 -5.69
CA ILE A 302 2.57 -13.37 -6.14
C ILE A 302 3.94 -12.75 -6.35
N GLU A 303 4.34 -12.57 -7.60
CA GLU A 303 5.63 -11.96 -7.93
C GLU A 303 5.56 -10.43 -7.86
N PHE A 304 6.48 -9.85 -7.08
CA PHE A 304 6.65 -8.41 -6.96
C PHE A 304 7.88 -7.93 -7.73
N GLU A 305 7.73 -6.86 -8.49
CA GLU A 305 8.84 -6.17 -9.17
C GLU A 305 9.22 -4.90 -8.41
N PRO A 306 10.49 -4.75 -7.97
CA PRO A 306 10.95 -3.52 -7.37
C PRO A 306 11.11 -2.42 -8.44
N LYS A 307 10.45 -1.29 -8.24
CA LYS A 307 10.60 -0.07 -9.02
C LYS A 307 11.01 1.05 -8.08
N ILE A 308 12.02 1.84 -8.44
CA ILE A 308 12.35 3.04 -7.67
C ILE A 308 11.16 4.00 -7.83
N ALA A 309 10.53 4.35 -6.70
CA ALA A 309 9.53 5.38 -6.65
C ALA A 309 10.17 6.67 -7.19
N LYS A 310 9.73 7.17 -8.36
CA LYS A 310 9.99 8.57 -8.68
C LYS A 310 9.32 9.37 -7.57
N ARG A 311 10.11 9.97 -6.66
CA ARG A 311 9.61 10.96 -5.71
C ARG A 311 8.75 11.93 -6.51
N SER A 312 7.49 12.09 -6.13
CA SER A 312 6.71 13.23 -6.53
C SER A 312 7.38 14.44 -5.90
N LEU A 313 8.37 14.99 -6.59
CA LEU A 313 9.09 16.18 -6.14
C LEU A 313 8.14 17.37 -6.28
N ASP A 314 7.68 17.89 -5.15
CA ASP A 314 6.91 19.12 -5.10
C ASP A 314 7.89 20.29 -5.10
N ILE A 315 7.90 21.05 -6.20
CA ILE A 315 8.77 22.22 -6.34
C ILE A 315 8.36 23.40 -5.46
N LYS A 316 7.10 23.44 -4.99
CA LYS A 316 6.62 24.51 -4.09
C LYS A 316 7.10 24.28 -2.66
N ASN A 317 7.14 23.02 -2.23
CA ASN A 317 7.60 22.60 -0.91
C ASN A 317 8.84 21.71 -1.04
N TRP A 318 9.90 22.28 -1.62
CA TRP A 318 11.10 21.52 -1.92
C TRP A 318 11.88 21.16 -0.65
N ASP A 319 12.17 19.87 -0.46
CA ASP A 319 13.09 19.40 0.58
C ASP A 319 14.54 19.50 0.08
N PRO A 320 15.39 20.38 0.64
CA PRO A 320 16.78 20.51 0.20
C PRO A 320 17.61 19.23 0.36
N LYS A 321 17.17 18.27 1.20
CA LYS A 321 17.81 16.96 1.31
C LYS A 321 17.70 16.14 0.02
N ALA A 322 16.79 16.50 -0.90
CA ALA A 322 16.70 15.87 -2.21
C ALA A 322 18.00 16.01 -3.03
N TRP A 323 18.82 17.03 -2.77
CA TRP A 323 20.12 17.18 -3.41
C TRP A 323 21.25 16.42 -2.74
N VAL A 324 21.11 15.95 -1.49
CA VAL A 324 22.18 15.26 -0.78
C VAL A 324 22.54 13.95 -1.50
N GLY A 325 23.83 13.75 -1.77
CA GLY A 325 24.33 12.63 -2.58
C GLY A 325 24.27 12.86 -4.10
N SER A 326 23.69 13.96 -4.56
CA SER A 326 23.69 14.35 -5.98
C SER A 326 24.91 15.19 -6.34
N LYS A 327 25.13 15.41 -7.65
CA LYS A 327 26.20 16.27 -8.17
C LYS A 327 25.61 17.48 -8.89
N LEU A 328 25.82 18.67 -8.35
CA LEU A 328 25.36 19.94 -8.91
C LEU A 328 26.54 20.68 -9.54
N TYR A 329 26.51 20.91 -10.85
CA TYR A 329 27.54 21.67 -11.58
C TYR A 329 28.99 21.20 -11.35
N GLY A 330 29.16 19.90 -11.10
CA GLY A 330 30.47 19.32 -10.81
C GLY A 330 30.81 19.19 -9.31
N TYR A 331 29.97 19.70 -8.42
CA TYR A 331 30.13 19.67 -6.96
C TYR A 331 29.24 18.60 -6.34
N SER A 332 29.83 17.69 -5.55
CA SER A 332 29.11 16.60 -4.88
C SER A 332 28.46 17.13 -3.61
N VAL A 333 27.14 17.15 -3.53
CA VAL A 333 26.42 17.68 -2.37
C VAL A 333 26.51 16.70 -1.21
N VAL A 334 27.04 17.15 -0.08
CA VAL A 334 27.29 16.31 1.10
C VAL A 334 26.29 16.55 2.22
N ASP A 335 25.76 17.76 2.36
CA ASP A 335 24.83 18.09 3.45
C ASP A 335 23.98 19.35 3.13
N THR A 336 22.89 19.55 3.85
CA THR A 336 22.12 20.79 3.86
C THR A 336 22.64 21.71 4.96
N VAL A 337 22.90 22.99 4.65
CA VAL A 337 23.45 23.96 5.60
C VAL A 337 22.33 24.81 6.20
N SER A 338 21.53 25.44 5.35
CA SER A 338 20.46 26.32 5.79
C SER A 338 19.35 26.45 4.76
N GLU A 339 18.17 26.83 5.24
CA GLU A 339 17.03 27.20 4.42
C GLU A 339 16.61 28.63 4.78
N GLY A 340 16.71 29.55 3.82
CA GLY A 340 16.25 30.93 3.96
C GLY A 340 14.91 31.16 3.25
N GLY A 341 14.41 32.39 3.31
CA GLY A 341 13.15 32.76 2.64
C GLY A 341 13.22 32.69 1.11
N SER A 342 14.37 33.04 0.52
CA SER A 342 14.56 33.12 -0.95
C SER A 342 15.54 32.08 -1.51
N SER A 343 16.20 31.30 -0.67
CA SER A 343 17.22 30.34 -1.12
C SER A 343 17.42 29.17 -0.14
N TYR A 344 17.97 28.08 -0.65
CA TYR A 344 18.57 26.99 0.11
C TYR A 344 20.09 27.11 0.04
N VAL A 345 20.81 26.69 1.07
CA VAL A 345 22.27 26.55 1.03
C VAL A 345 22.63 25.11 1.35
N VAL A 346 23.39 24.48 0.44
CA VAL A 346 23.91 23.13 0.64
C VAL A 346 25.43 23.14 0.69
N LYS A 347 26.01 22.23 1.46
CA LYS A 347 27.44 21.98 1.51
C LYS A 347 27.78 20.99 0.40
N ALA A 348 28.77 21.32 -0.41
CA ALA A 348 29.23 20.46 -1.48
C ALA A 348 30.76 20.31 -1.47
N GLU A 349 31.26 19.22 -2.04
CA GLU A 349 32.66 18.86 -2.10
C GLU A 349 33.11 18.77 -3.57
N LYS A 350 34.28 19.31 -3.86
CA LYS A 350 34.94 19.20 -5.15
C LYS A 350 36.45 19.24 -4.94
N ASP A 351 37.15 18.25 -5.50
CA ASP A 351 38.60 18.13 -5.45
C ASP A 351 39.17 18.21 -4.01
N GLY A 352 38.47 17.61 -3.04
CA GLY A 352 38.88 17.61 -1.62
C GLY A 352 38.60 18.91 -0.87
N LYS A 353 37.92 19.88 -1.48
CA LYS A 353 37.55 21.16 -0.84
C LYS A 353 36.04 21.31 -0.72
N TYR A 354 35.61 21.93 0.38
CA TYR A 354 34.20 22.23 0.60
C TYR A 354 33.80 23.60 0.04
N TYR A 355 32.57 23.65 -0.47
CA TYR A 355 31.90 24.80 -1.05
C TYR A 355 30.50 24.93 -0.46
N ALA A 356 30.01 26.17 -0.36
CA ALA A 356 28.59 26.43 -0.16
C ALA A 356 27.94 26.66 -1.53
N VAL A 357 26.82 25.99 -1.77
CA VAL A 357 26.02 26.17 -2.99
C VAL A 357 24.69 26.79 -2.58
N LYS A 358 24.53 28.08 -2.87
CA LYS A 358 23.29 28.83 -2.61
C LYS A 358 22.36 28.67 -3.80
N ILE A 359 21.28 27.93 -3.62
CA ILE A 359 20.27 27.59 -4.62
C ILE A 359 19.05 28.49 -4.42
N LEU A 360 18.62 29.21 -5.45
CA LEU A 360 17.50 30.14 -5.33
C LEU A 360 16.14 29.43 -5.43
N LYS A 361 15.19 29.82 -4.57
CA LYS A 361 13.82 29.28 -4.59
C LYS A 361 13.01 29.86 -5.75
N PRO A 362 12.23 29.04 -6.48
CA PRO A 362 11.34 29.55 -7.52
C PRO A 362 10.17 30.36 -6.90
N ASN A 363 9.97 31.58 -7.38
CA ASN A 363 8.84 32.42 -6.96
C ASN A 363 7.69 32.29 -7.97
N PHE A 364 6.67 31.51 -7.61
CA PHE A 364 5.49 31.25 -8.46
C PHE A 364 4.44 32.37 -8.43
N SER A 365 4.56 33.35 -7.52
CA SER A 365 3.56 34.41 -7.33
C SER A 365 3.71 35.57 -8.31
N ARG A 366 4.86 35.69 -8.99
CA ARG A 366 5.13 36.74 -9.99
C ARG A 366 4.89 36.21 -11.41
N SER A 367 4.59 37.11 -12.34
CA SER A 367 4.53 36.72 -13.76
C SER A 367 5.85 36.09 -14.19
N GLN A 368 5.79 35.04 -15.00
CA GLN A 368 6.97 34.28 -15.40
C GLN A 368 8.06 35.16 -16.02
N THR A 369 7.67 36.15 -16.84
CA THR A 369 8.58 37.11 -17.45
C THR A 369 9.30 37.97 -16.41
N VAL A 370 8.60 38.41 -15.36
CA VAL A 370 9.19 39.21 -14.27
C VAL A 370 10.12 38.36 -13.41
N ALA A 371 9.71 37.13 -13.06
CA ALA A 371 10.55 36.21 -12.30
C ALA A 371 11.84 35.87 -13.06
N ILE A 372 11.74 35.52 -14.35
CA ILE A 372 12.91 35.29 -15.22
C ILE A 372 13.79 36.55 -15.24
N ARG A 373 13.19 37.73 -15.40
CA ARG A 373 13.96 38.98 -15.45
C ARG A 373 14.71 39.23 -14.15
N GLU A 374 14.08 39.03 -13.00
CA GLU A 374 14.74 39.13 -11.68
C GLU A 374 15.89 38.15 -11.55
N PHE A 375 15.68 36.88 -11.90
CA PHE A 375 16.77 35.90 -11.94
C PHE A 375 17.90 36.38 -12.85
N THR A 376 17.60 36.79 -14.08
CA THR A 376 18.64 37.23 -15.03
C THR A 376 19.30 38.53 -14.63
N ASP A 377 18.58 39.49 -14.05
CA ASP A 377 19.10 40.80 -13.65
C ASP A 377 20.04 40.65 -12.44
N LEU A 378 19.73 39.75 -11.50
CA LEU A 378 20.65 39.37 -10.41
C LEU A 378 21.97 38.78 -10.93
N PHE A 379 21.95 38.16 -12.12
CA PHE A 379 23.10 37.44 -12.68
C PHE A 379 23.75 38.11 -13.90
N LYS A 380 23.18 39.23 -14.38
CA LYS A 380 23.63 39.94 -15.59
C LYS A 380 25.06 40.45 -15.48
N GLU A 381 25.51 40.79 -14.26
CA GLU A 381 26.89 41.19 -13.98
C GLU A 381 27.70 40.12 -13.24
N SER A 382 27.29 38.85 -13.29
CA SER A 382 27.91 37.73 -12.55
C SER A 382 29.44 37.67 -12.65
N ASN A 383 30.02 37.96 -13.82
CA ASN A 383 31.47 38.00 -13.99
C ASN A 383 32.16 39.11 -13.18
N ASN A 384 31.52 40.28 -13.02
CA ASN A 384 32.08 41.37 -12.23
C ASN A 384 32.03 41.04 -10.74
N LEU A 385 30.95 40.42 -10.25
CA LEU A 385 30.85 39.99 -8.85
C LEU A 385 31.85 38.87 -8.52
N VAL A 386 32.08 37.93 -9.45
CA VAL A 386 33.15 36.92 -9.31
C VAL A 386 34.52 37.59 -9.22
N LYS A 387 34.83 38.53 -10.11
CA LYS A 387 36.10 39.29 -10.06
C LYS A 387 36.24 40.09 -8.76
N LEU A 388 35.18 40.80 -8.38
CA LEU A 388 35.12 41.61 -7.16
C LEU A 388 35.46 40.74 -5.94
N SER A 389 34.78 39.60 -5.78
CA SER A 389 35.02 38.69 -4.66
C SER A 389 36.43 38.06 -4.65
N ASN A 390 37.00 37.77 -5.82
CA ASN A 390 38.32 37.14 -5.91
C ASN A 390 39.49 38.08 -5.59
N ASN A 391 39.29 39.38 -5.80
CA ASN A 391 40.33 40.40 -5.65
C ASN A 391 40.42 40.97 -4.22
N SER A 392 39.58 40.52 -3.28
CA SER A 392 39.67 40.89 -1.86
C SER A 392 39.74 39.67 -0.95
N PRO A 393 40.69 39.62 0.02
CA PRO A 393 40.75 38.54 0.99
C PRO A 393 39.62 38.60 2.03
N TYR A 394 38.93 39.74 2.13
CA TYR A 394 37.85 39.99 3.10
C TYR A 394 36.45 39.79 2.50
N LEU A 395 36.36 39.27 1.27
CA LEU A 395 35.10 38.86 0.66
C LEU A 395 35.04 37.34 0.50
N VAL A 396 33.86 36.77 0.72
CA VAL A 396 33.59 35.36 0.43
C VAL A 396 33.70 35.15 -1.09
N LYS A 397 34.63 34.31 -1.51
CA LYS A 397 34.93 34.06 -2.92
C LYS A 397 33.81 33.33 -3.62
N ILE A 398 33.37 33.86 -4.75
CA ILE A 398 32.43 33.21 -5.64
C ILE A 398 33.22 32.40 -6.68
N SER A 399 33.00 31.09 -6.69
CA SER A 399 33.64 30.15 -7.63
C SER A 399 32.87 30.01 -8.94
N GLY A 400 31.56 30.22 -8.91
CA GLY A 400 30.73 30.12 -10.11
C GLY A 400 29.29 30.57 -9.86
N ILE A 401 28.66 31.04 -10.92
CA ILE A 401 27.25 31.43 -10.93
C ILE A 401 26.60 30.67 -12.08
N PHE A 402 25.53 29.95 -11.78
CA PHE A 402 24.84 29.07 -12.71
C PHE A 402 23.38 29.50 -12.82
N ALA A 403 23.04 30.14 -13.92
CA ALA A 403 21.68 30.60 -14.21
C ALA A 403 21.44 30.52 -15.72
N ASP A 404 20.67 29.51 -16.14
CA ASP A 404 20.27 29.32 -17.53
C ASP A 404 18.78 29.69 -17.69
N VAL A 405 18.49 30.59 -18.63
CA VAL A 405 17.14 31.14 -18.85
C VAL A 405 16.14 30.06 -19.24
N ASN A 406 16.56 29.06 -20.03
CA ASN A 406 15.67 27.98 -20.46
C ASN A 406 15.34 27.06 -19.28
N GLN A 407 16.34 26.73 -18.46
CA GLN A 407 16.14 25.90 -17.27
C GLN A 407 15.26 26.63 -16.24
N ILE A 408 15.53 27.91 -15.97
CA ILE A 408 14.69 28.76 -15.11
C ILE A 408 13.24 28.78 -15.62
N GLY A 409 13.05 28.94 -16.93
CA GLY A 409 11.72 28.90 -17.54
C GLY A 409 10.97 27.59 -17.27
N SER A 410 11.66 26.45 -17.35
CA SER A 410 11.09 25.13 -17.04
C SER A 410 10.80 24.93 -15.55
N VAL A 411 11.74 25.34 -14.67
CA VAL A 411 11.57 25.34 -13.22
C VAL A 411 10.32 26.14 -12.82
N LEU A 412 10.15 27.35 -13.37
CA LEU A 412 8.98 28.19 -13.07
C LEU A 412 7.65 27.63 -13.61
N ARG A 413 7.69 26.72 -14.60
CA ARG A 413 6.51 25.95 -15.06
C ARG A 413 6.19 24.73 -14.20
N GLY A 414 6.99 24.46 -13.17
CA GLY A 414 6.78 23.34 -12.26
C GLY A 414 7.64 22.10 -12.56
N ASP A 415 8.66 22.20 -13.41
CA ASP A 415 9.56 21.09 -13.71
C ASP A 415 10.54 20.83 -12.55
N ALA A 416 10.11 19.97 -11.64
CA ALA A 416 10.86 19.52 -10.49
C ALA A 416 12.12 18.71 -10.84
N GLU A 417 12.14 18.00 -11.97
CA GLU A 417 13.30 17.22 -12.39
C GLU A 417 14.42 18.16 -12.87
N THR A 418 14.05 19.18 -13.64
CA THR A 418 14.99 20.24 -14.03
C THR A 418 15.52 20.97 -12.80
N TYR A 419 14.68 21.29 -11.82
CA TYR A 419 15.14 21.94 -10.58
C TYR A 419 16.07 21.04 -9.74
N LEU A 420 15.86 19.72 -9.74
CA LEU A 420 16.78 18.79 -9.08
C LEU A 420 18.18 18.82 -9.73
N LYS A 421 18.24 18.85 -11.06
CA LYS A 421 19.49 18.68 -11.82
C LYS A 421 20.23 20.00 -12.09
N TYR A 422 19.49 21.06 -12.39
CA TYR A 422 20.02 22.35 -12.85
C TYR A 422 19.35 23.53 -12.12
N PRO A 423 19.36 23.55 -10.77
CA PRO A 423 18.80 24.67 -10.03
C PRO A 423 19.65 25.94 -10.23
N PRO A 424 19.04 27.14 -10.32
CA PRO A 424 19.79 28.40 -10.34
C PRO A 424 20.61 28.54 -9.04
N ALA A 425 21.93 28.67 -9.16
CA ALA A 425 22.82 28.54 -8.01
C ALA A 425 24.05 29.45 -8.07
N ILE A 426 24.54 29.86 -6.90
CA ILE A 426 25.83 30.51 -6.70
C ILE A 426 26.70 29.56 -5.88
N VAL A 427 27.87 29.22 -6.40
CA VAL A 427 28.86 28.42 -5.69
C VAL A 427 29.92 29.34 -5.10
N MET A 428 30.12 29.24 -3.79
CA MET A 428 31.04 30.06 -3.01
C MET A 428 31.94 29.19 -2.12
N GLU A 429 33.07 29.73 -1.68
CA GLU A 429 33.91 29.04 -0.69
C GLU A 429 33.09 28.76 0.58
N PHE A 430 33.30 27.58 1.18
CA PHE A 430 32.61 27.22 2.41
C PHE A 430 33.32 27.83 3.62
N MET A 431 32.59 28.61 4.41
CA MET A 431 33.11 29.29 5.59
C MET A 431 32.86 28.43 6.83
N GLU A 432 33.87 27.66 7.27
CA GLU A 432 33.67 26.62 8.28
C GLU A 432 33.33 27.16 9.67
N GLY A 433 33.74 28.39 9.97
CA GLY A 433 33.52 29.05 11.26
C GLY A 433 32.12 29.59 11.48
N GLY A 434 31.22 29.45 10.50
CA GLY A 434 29.87 29.97 10.59
C GLY A 434 29.80 31.48 10.45
N THR A 435 28.70 32.05 10.92
CA THR A 435 28.37 33.48 10.80
C THR A 435 28.64 34.24 12.09
N ALA A 436 28.78 35.57 12.00
CA ALA A 436 28.85 36.45 13.17
C ALA A 436 27.55 36.40 13.99
N LYS A 437 26.41 36.06 13.37
CA LYS A 437 25.15 35.79 14.07
C LYS A 437 25.24 34.56 14.98
N GLU A 438 25.76 33.45 14.46
CA GLU A 438 25.96 32.22 15.23
C GLU A 438 26.99 32.44 16.33
N LEU A 439 28.08 33.16 16.03
CA LEU A 439 29.08 33.57 17.02
C LEU A 439 28.45 34.36 18.17
N PHE A 440 27.59 35.35 17.85
CA PHE A 440 26.84 36.11 18.84
C PHE A 440 25.93 35.20 19.69
N GLN A 441 25.17 34.30 19.06
CA GLN A 441 24.24 33.41 19.76
C GLN A 441 24.95 32.50 20.77
N ILE A 442 26.17 32.08 20.47
CA ILE A 442 26.94 31.15 21.31
C ILE A 442 27.73 31.89 22.41
N TYR A 443 28.31 33.06 22.09
CA TYR A 443 29.38 33.66 22.90
C TYR A 443 29.07 35.07 23.43
N PHE A 444 27.93 35.66 23.07
CA PHE A 444 27.59 37.01 23.50
C PHE A 444 27.70 37.16 25.02
N SER A 445 28.50 38.14 25.43
CA SER A 445 28.69 38.50 26.84
C SER A 445 29.10 39.95 26.96
N ASN A 446 28.83 40.54 28.12
CA ASN A 446 29.24 41.90 28.43
C ASN A 446 30.70 41.92 28.95
N SER A 447 31.65 41.49 28.10
CA SER A 447 33.07 41.33 28.45
C SER A 447 34.00 42.08 27.50
N LYS A 448 35.24 42.30 27.94
CA LYS A 448 36.27 42.97 27.13
C LYS A 448 36.61 42.14 25.89
N GLU A 449 36.70 40.83 26.06
CA GLU A 449 37.06 39.87 25.02
C GLU A 449 36.00 39.85 23.92
N TRP A 450 34.72 39.89 24.30
CA TRP A 450 33.62 40.01 23.33
C TRP A 450 33.71 41.31 22.52
N TYR A 451 33.98 42.44 23.17
CA TYR A 451 34.14 43.70 22.45
C TYR A 451 35.33 43.73 21.49
N GLU A 452 36.44 43.05 21.83
CA GLU A 452 37.54 42.89 20.89
C GLU A 452 37.15 42.03 19.69
N ILE A 453 36.36 40.96 19.88
CA ILE A 453 35.81 40.16 18.77
C ILE A 453 34.94 41.04 17.87
N VAL A 454 34.02 41.83 18.44
CA VAL A 454 33.17 42.76 17.69
C VAL A 454 34.03 43.78 16.93
N ARG A 455 35.12 44.28 17.52
CA ARG A 455 36.06 45.18 16.84
C ARG A 455 36.71 44.53 15.62
N PHE A 456 37.14 43.29 15.70
CA PHE A 456 37.68 42.55 14.54
C PHE A 456 36.62 42.35 13.46
N VAL A 457 35.41 41.94 13.84
CA VAL A 457 34.30 41.75 12.90
C VAL A 457 33.98 43.05 12.17
N LEU A 458 33.87 44.15 12.92
CA LEU A 458 33.63 45.48 12.39
C LEU A 458 34.75 45.90 11.43
N LYS A 459 36.01 45.83 11.89
CA LYS A 459 37.18 46.27 11.13
C LYS A 459 37.26 45.60 9.76
N TYR A 460 37.18 44.27 9.71
CA TYR A 460 37.31 43.55 8.46
C TYR A 460 36.09 43.68 7.56
N SER A 461 34.88 43.79 8.12
CA SER A 461 33.68 44.11 7.33
C SER A 461 33.75 45.52 6.73
N ALA A 462 34.27 46.49 7.47
CA ALA A 462 34.48 47.85 6.98
C ALA A 462 35.51 47.89 5.84
N ILE A 463 36.62 47.14 5.95
CA ILE A 463 37.61 47.00 4.87
C ILE A 463 36.98 46.35 3.63
N ALA A 464 36.16 45.32 3.81
CA ALA A 464 35.45 44.68 2.71
C ALA A 464 34.49 45.65 1.99
N LEU A 465 33.72 46.45 2.75
CA LEU A 465 32.81 47.45 2.19
C LEU A 465 33.55 48.59 1.49
N ASP A 466 34.62 49.12 2.08
CA ASP A 466 35.44 50.17 1.46
C ASP A 466 35.97 49.71 0.09
N TYR A 467 36.40 48.44 0.01
CA TYR A 467 36.78 47.82 -1.25
C TYR A 467 35.62 47.70 -2.25
N ILE A 468 34.46 47.19 -1.83
CA ILE A 468 33.25 47.12 -2.69
C ILE A 468 32.88 48.50 -3.24
N HIS A 469 32.89 49.52 -2.38
CA HIS A 469 32.57 50.91 -2.74
C HIS A 469 33.60 51.48 -3.71
N SER A 470 34.89 51.18 -3.51
CA SER A 470 35.97 51.63 -4.40
C SER A 470 35.88 51.04 -5.81
N GLU A 471 35.32 49.84 -5.93
CA GLU A 471 35.06 49.16 -7.20
C GLU A 471 33.71 49.58 -7.83
N GLY A 472 33.01 50.54 -7.22
CA GLY A 472 31.79 51.14 -7.77
C GLY A 472 30.51 50.39 -7.45
N TYR A 473 30.50 49.54 -6.42
CA TYR A 473 29.34 48.76 -6.00
C TYR A 473 28.82 49.18 -4.61
N VAL A 474 27.58 48.80 -4.30
CA VAL A 474 26.97 48.87 -2.97
C VAL A 474 26.48 47.47 -2.61
N HIS A 475 26.69 47.01 -1.38
CA HIS A 475 26.36 45.65 -0.95
C HIS A 475 24.86 45.46 -0.64
N LEU A 476 24.23 46.44 0.02
CA LEU A 476 22.79 46.53 0.34
C LEU A 476 22.21 45.50 1.32
N ASP A 477 23.01 44.58 1.87
CA ASP A 477 22.54 43.54 2.79
C ASP A 477 23.58 43.18 3.87
N VAL A 478 24.19 44.21 4.46
CA VAL A 478 25.16 44.05 5.56
C VAL A 478 24.42 43.68 6.84
N LYS A 479 24.68 42.48 7.36
CA LYS A 479 24.08 41.96 8.60
C LYS A 479 24.94 40.85 9.21
N PRO A 480 24.78 40.50 10.50
CA PRO A 480 25.58 39.46 11.15
C PRO A 480 25.53 38.09 10.46
N GLN A 481 24.44 37.76 9.76
CA GLN A 481 24.27 36.51 8.99
C GLN A 481 25.13 36.45 7.72
N ASN A 482 25.56 37.61 7.20
CA ASN A 482 26.35 37.72 5.98
C ASN A 482 27.84 38.00 6.28
N ILE A 483 28.23 38.05 7.56
CA ILE A 483 29.63 38.15 7.99
C ILE A 483 30.06 36.78 8.47
N PHE A 484 31.10 36.21 7.87
CA PHE A 484 31.52 34.83 8.04
C PHE A 484 32.92 34.71 8.64
N LEU A 485 33.18 33.59 9.29
CA LEU A 485 34.48 33.19 9.81
C LEU A 485 35.04 32.04 8.97
N SER A 486 36.28 32.17 8.50
CA SER A 486 36.87 31.20 7.55
C SER A 486 37.04 29.80 8.13
N GLU A 487 37.32 29.71 9.43
CA GLU A 487 37.72 28.48 10.11
C GLU A 487 36.90 28.31 11.40
N LYS A 488 36.62 27.06 11.78
CA LYS A 488 35.95 26.77 13.06
C LYS A 488 36.73 27.31 14.23
N ILE A 489 36.01 27.97 15.12
CA ILE A 489 36.55 28.44 16.39
C ILE A 489 35.85 27.68 17.50
N GLY A 490 36.62 26.87 18.22
CA GLY A 490 36.19 26.23 19.46
C GLY A 490 37.00 26.81 20.61
N GLY A 491 36.42 26.81 21.82
CA GLY A 491 37.10 27.26 23.03
C GLY A 491 36.50 28.52 23.65
N THR A 492 37.32 29.24 24.40
CA THR A 492 36.96 30.43 25.17
C THR A 492 36.99 31.70 24.31
N LEU A 493 36.44 32.82 24.80
CA LEU A 493 36.52 34.11 24.11
C LEU A 493 37.97 34.52 23.80
N ASP A 494 38.91 34.23 24.71
CA ASP A 494 40.33 34.49 24.51
C ASP A 494 40.92 33.68 23.34
N ASP A 495 40.47 32.44 23.13
CA ASP A 495 40.90 31.63 21.98
C ASP A 495 40.44 32.28 20.67
N ILE A 496 39.21 32.80 20.65
CA ILE A 496 38.64 33.49 19.49
C ILE A 496 39.42 34.78 19.20
N VAL A 497 39.68 35.60 20.22
CA VAL A 497 40.49 36.83 20.08
C VAL A 497 41.89 36.50 19.56
N ARG A 498 42.55 35.46 20.08
CA ARG A 498 43.87 35.02 19.61
C ARG A 498 43.84 34.53 18.15
N ALA A 499 42.80 33.79 17.76
CA ALA A 499 42.66 33.30 16.41
C ALA A 499 42.43 34.44 15.39
N LEU A 500 41.63 35.44 15.75
CA LEU A 500 41.37 36.63 14.92
C LEU A 500 42.60 37.57 14.84
N SER A 501 43.29 37.78 15.96
CA SER A 501 44.47 38.66 16.02
C SER A 501 45.69 38.08 15.30
N SER A 502 45.87 36.76 15.34
CA SER A 502 46.94 36.08 14.59
C SER A 502 46.66 35.95 13.09
N GLY A 503 45.44 36.26 12.63
CA GLY A 503 45.03 36.07 11.24
C GLY A 503 44.79 34.61 10.85
N LYS A 504 44.79 33.67 11.82
CA LYS A 504 44.44 32.27 11.58
C LYS A 504 43.00 32.12 11.12
N VAL A 505 42.09 32.91 11.70
CA VAL A 505 40.69 33.00 11.28
C VAL A 505 40.49 34.36 10.60
N LEU A 506 39.99 34.34 9.37
CA LEU A 506 39.62 35.54 8.64
C LEU A 506 38.13 35.82 8.82
N VAL A 507 37.79 37.09 9.04
CA VAL A 507 36.43 37.59 8.90
C VAL A 507 36.23 38.01 7.44
N LYS A 508 35.16 37.52 6.81
CA LYS A 508 34.81 37.90 5.45
C LYS A 508 33.36 38.31 5.34
N LEU A 509 33.08 39.34 4.55
CA LEU A 509 31.73 39.72 4.16
C LEU A 509 31.32 38.88 2.94
N GLY A 510 30.13 38.29 2.99
CA GLY A 510 29.58 37.43 1.95
C GLY A 510 28.18 37.85 1.52
N ASP A 511 27.59 37.05 0.63
CA ASP A 511 26.27 37.31 0.02
C ASP A 511 26.19 38.59 -0.82
N LEU A 512 26.99 38.63 -1.90
CA LEU A 512 26.92 39.68 -2.92
C LEU A 512 25.68 39.60 -3.82
N GLY A 513 24.67 38.79 -3.49
CA GLY A 513 23.48 38.60 -4.32
C GLY A 513 22.58 39.84 -4.44
N SER A 514 22.68 40.77 -3.47
CA SER A 514 21.96 42.06 -3.50
C SER A 514 22.84 43.22 -4.01
N ALA A 515 24.10 42.96 -4.32
CA ALA A 515 25.04 44.02 -4.70
C ALA A 515 24.74 44.56 -6.10
N VAL A 516 24.73 45.89 -6.24
CA VAL A 516 24.49 46.60 -7.50
C VAL A 516 25.50 47.73 -7.67
N ARG A 517 25.62 48.29 -8.88
CA ARG A 517 26.47 49.46 -9.07
C ARG A 517 25.89 50.69 -8.35
N ILE A 518 26.77 51.58 -7.89
CA ILE A 518 26.35 52.85 -7.30
C ILE A 518 25.44 53.59 -8.30
N GLY A 519 24.27 54.04 -7.82
CA GLY A 519 23.27 54.73 -8.63
C GLY A 519 22.28 53.82 -9.37
N GLU A 520 22.49 52.50 -9.40
CA GLU A 520 21.53 51.57 -9.99
C GLU A 520 20.34 51.28 -9.07
N LYS A 521 19.21 50.92 -9.68
CA LYS A 521 18.00 50.54 -8.95
C LYS A 521 18.20 49.23 -8.22
N PHE A 522 17.63 49.12 -7.04
CA PHE A 522 17.66 47.93 -6.20
C PHE A 522 16.30 47.73 -5.54
N PHE A 523 16.05 46.52 -5.04
CA PHE A 523 14.74 46.16 -4.47
C PHE A 523 14.84 45.38 -3.15
N GLN A 524 16.04 45.00 -2.71
CA GLN A 524 16.22 44.30 -1.44
C GLN A 524 16.41 45.28 -0.26
N ALA A 525 15.78 44.96 0.86
CA ALA A 525 16.00 45.61 2.14
C ALA A 525 15.72 44.60 3.26
N THR A 526 16.52 44.64 4.32
CA THR A 526 16.31 43.85 5.55
C THR A 526 15.95 44.82 6.69
N PRO A 527 14.67 44.95 7.09
CA PRO A 527 14.17 45.96 8.06
C PRO A 527 14.97 46.12 9.35
N ALA A 528 15.51 45.01 9.87
CA ALA A 528 16.30 45.02 11.10
C ALA A 528 17.65 45.77 10.98
N TYR A 529 18.16 45.97 9.75
CA TYR A 529 19.49 46.54 9.50
C TYR A 529 19.52 47.63 8.43
N CYS A 530 18.56 47.68 7.51
CA CYS A 530 18.52 48.73 6.49
C CYS A 530 18.13 50.07 7.09
N SER A 531 18.51 51.15 6.41
CA SER A 531 18.03 52.47 6.78
C SER A 531 16.63 52.78 6.24
N PRO A 532 15.85 53.66 6.88
CA PRO A 532 14.58 54.13 6.33
C PRO A 532 14.72 54.70 4.92
N GLU A 533 15.81 55.42 4.66
CA GLU A 533 16.16 55.97 3.35
C GLU A 533 16.45 54.88 2.32
N GLN A 534 17.13 53.79 2.70
CA GLN A 534 17.36 52.66 1.80
C GLN A 534 16.03 52.05 1.33
N LEU A 535 15.07 51.84 2.25
CA LEU A 535 13.76 51.29 1.89
C LEU A 535 12.95 52.25 1.01
N GLU A 536 12.99 53.55 1.32
CA GLU A 536 12.38 54.59 0.48
C GLU A 536 12.91 54.55 -0.95
N TYR A 537 14.23 54.45 -1.11
CA TYR A 537 14.87 54.42 -2.42
C TYR A 537 14.52 53.15 -3.19
N ALA A 538 14.43 52.00 -2.52
CA ALA A 538 13.97 50.76 -3.13
C ALA A 538 12.53 50.87 -3.63
N ILE A 539 11.61 51.45 -2.84
CA ILE A 539 10.20 51.64 -3.20
C ILE A 539 10.03 52.63 -4.36
N LEU A 540 10.77 53.75 -4.33
CA LEU A 540 10.71 54.79 -5.36
C LEU A 540 11.51 54.45 -6.63
N GLY A 541 12.25 53.33 -6.63
CA GLY A 541 13.09 52.92 -7.76
C GLY A 541 14.24 53.91 -8.02
N LEU A 542 14.81 54.46 -6.96
CA LEU A 542 15.98 55.35 -6.99
C LEU A 542 17.29 54.55 -6.91
N GLY A 543 18.41 55.23 -7.12
CA GLY A 543 19.74 54.62 -7.18
C GLY A 543 20.34 54.26 -5.82
N ALA A 544 21.05 53.13 -5.74
CA ALA A 544 21.79 52.70 -4.56
C ALA A 544 22.89 53.70 -4.16
N LYS A 545 23.10 53.85 -2.85
CA LYS A 545 24.14 54.74 -2.30
C LYS A 545 24.97 54.04 -1.23
N VAL A 546 26.23 54.43 -1.12
CA VAL A 546 27.21 53.83 -0.19
C VAL A 546 26.84 54.03 1.27
N GLU A 547 26.13 55.11 1.62
CA GLU A 547 25.71 55.42 2.98
C GLU A 547 24.74 54.37 3.55
N PHE A 548 24.04 53.62 2.69
CA PHE A 548 23.16 52.53 3.12
C PHE A 548 23.95 51.41 3.79
N ASP A 549 25.09 51.02 3.22
CA ASP A 549 25.96 50.00 3.81
C ASP A 549 26.60 50.47 5.12
N ILE A 550 26.95 51.76 5.21
CA ILE A 550 27.52 52.37 6.42
C ILE A 550 26.51 52.28 7.56
N PHE A 551 25.26 52.66 7.29
CA PHE A 551 24.17 52.53 8.25
C PHE A 551 23.98 51.08 8.70
N SER A 552 23.89 50.14 7.75
CA SER A 552 23.70 48.72 8.04
C SER A 552 24.86 48.09 8.83
N LEU A 553 26.10 48.52 8.59
CA LEU A 553 27.25 48.12 9.40
C LEU A 553 27.17 48.71 10.83
N GLY A 554 26.69 49.95 10.96
CA GLY A 554 26.37 50.58 12.25
C GLY A 554 25.36 49.77 13.06
N MET A 555 24.24 49.41 12.44
CA MET A 555 23.19 48.59 13.06
C MET A 555 23.66 47.16 13.37
N THR A 556 24.46 46.55 12.49
CA THR A 556 25.11 45.25 12.72
C THR A 556 25.97 45.30 13.97
N THR A 557 26.80 46.34 14.11
CA THR A 557 27.68 46.53 15.26
C THR A 557 26.88 46.78 16.53
N TYR A 558 25.85 47.64 16.47
CA TYR A 558 24.93 47.88 17.58
C TYR A 558 24.29 46.58 18.08
N TYR A 559 23.79 45.75 17.17
CA TYR A 559 23.22 44.45 17.50
C TYR A 559 24.25 43.55 18.18
N MET A 560 25.48 43.45 17.65
CA MET A 560 26.51 42.61 18.24
C MET A 560 26.97 43.08 19.63
N LEU A 561 26.85 44.37 19.94
CA LEU A 561 27.21 44.93 21.24
C LEU A 561 26.10 44.81 22.29
N THR A 562 24.83 44.78 21.87
CA THR A 562 23.69 44.94 22.79
C THR A 562 22.69 43.79 22.76
N GLY A 563 22.65 43.04 21.66
CA GLY A 563 21.58 42.10 21.34
C GLY A 563 20.23 42.75 21.01
N ARG A 564 20.16 44.08 20.94
CA ARG A 564 18.92 44.83 20.68
C ARG A 564 18.76 45.10 19.18
N GLU A 565 17.53 45.03 18.71
CA GLU A 565 17.16 45.29 17.32
C GLU A 565 17.03 46.79 17.02
N SER A 566 16.93 47.12 15.74
CA SER A 566 16.64 48.49 15.28
C SER A 566 15.31 48.99 15.85
N PRO A 567 15.25 50.20 16.44
CA PRO A 567 14.00 50.75 16.97
C PRO A 567 12.97 51.06 15.87
N VAL A 568 13.38 51.02 14.61
CA VAL A 568 12.54 51.29 13.45
C VAL A 568 12.14 50.04 12.67
N SER A 569 12.62 48.85 13.05
CA SER A 569 12.38 47.62 12.26
C SER A 569 10.90 47.41 11.98
N SER A 570 10.05 47.48 13.01
CA SER A 570 8.61 47.24 12.87
C SER A 570 7.90 48.25 11.95
N TYR A 571 8.38 49.49 11.88
CA TYR A 571 7.85 50.49 10.94
C TYR A 571 8.23 50.16 9.50
N LEU A 572 9.45 49.65 9.29
CA LEU A 572 9.95 49.26 7.98
C LEU A 572 9.32 47.94 7.52
N ASP A 573 9.09 46.99 8.42
CA ASP A 573 8.34 45.75 8.14
C ASP A 573 6.92 46.09 7.64
N GLU A 574 6.19 46.94 8.38
CA GLU A 574 4.85 47.39 7.97
C GLU A 574 4.87 48.15 6.63
N ALA A 575 5.90 48.96 6.39
CA ALA A 575 6.06 49.65 5.11
C ALA A 575 6.27 48.68 3.94
N ILE A 576 7.02 47.59 4.15
CA ILE A 576 7.20 46.52 3.15
C ILE A 576 5.86 45.81 2.88
N ASP A 577 5.10 45.49 3.92
CA ASP A 577 3.80 44.84 3.78
C ASP A 577 2.80 45.72 3.03
N LEU A 578 2.74 47.01 3.35
CA LEU A 578 1.92 47.98 2.62
C LEU A 578 2.36 48.11 1.15
N TYR A 579 3.66 48.17 0.89
CA TYR A 579 4.19 48.22 -0.48
C TYR A 579 3.84 46.96 -1.27
N ASN A 580 3.98 45.77 -0.68
CA ASN A 580 3.61 44.50 -1.31
C ASN A 580 2.11 44.42 -1.62
N ASN A 581 1.27 45.13 -0.84
CA ASN A 581 -0.16 45.28 -1.07
C ASN A 581 -0.52 46.45 -2.01
N ASN A 582 0.47 47.05 -2.69
CA ASN A 582 0.34 48.19 -3.60
C ASN A 582 -0.12 49.51 -2.94
N ASP A 583 -0.02 49.66 -1.62
CA ASP A 583 -0.26 50.93 -0.90
C ASP A 583 1.05 51.69 -0.66
N VAL A 584 1.60 52.23 -1.74
CA VAL A 584 2.85 53.01 -1.72
C VAL A 584 2.74 54.27 -0.83
N GLY A 585 1.57 54.92 -0.82
CA GLY A 585 1.37 56.16 -0.07
C GLY A 585 1.43 55.94 1.44
N SER A 586 0.83 54.87 1.95
CA SER A 586 0.93 54.51 3.37
C SER A 586 2.31 53.97 3.72
N ALA A 587 2.95 53.19 2.83
CA ALA A 587 4.31 52.70 3.04
C ALA A 587 5.31 53.86 3.28
N LEU A 588 5.25 54.92 2.45
CA LEU A 588 6.10 56.11 2.61
C LEU A 588 5.82 56.85 3.93
N LYS A 589 4.57 56.92 4.40
CA LYS A 589 4.25 57.51 5.71
C LYS A 589 4.86 56.73 6.87
N TYR A 590 4.90 55.40 6.80
CA TYR A 590 5.56 54.58 7.82
C TYR A 590 7.08 54.77 7.81
N ILE A 591 7.68 54.94 6.62
CA ILE A 591 9.09 55.30 6.49
C ILE A 591 9.38 56.68 7.09
N ASP A 592 8.52 57.68 6.89
CA ASP A 592 8.70 59.00 7.52
C ASP A 592 8.59 58.96 9.06
N LYS A 593 7.70 58.10 9.59
CA LYS A 593 7.66 57.80 11.03
C LYS A 593 8.97 57.17 11.50
N ALA A 594 9.49 56.19 10.76
CA ALA A 594 10.77 55.54 11.06
C ALA A 594 11.92 56.58 11.11
N LYS A 595 12.03 57.46 10.11
CA LYS A 595 13.01 58.56 10.10
C LYS A 595 12.91 59.45 11.34
N THR A 596 11.68 59.78 11.76
CA THR A 596 11.43 60.61 12.94
C THR A 596 11.90 59.92 14.23
N VAL A 597 11.54 58.64 14.40
CA VAL A 597 11.97 57.82 15.54
C VAL A 597 13.50 57.74 15.58
N LEU A 598 14.11 57.42 14.45
CA LEU A 598 15.56 57.28 14.32
C LEU A 598 16.30 58.58 14.68
N LYS A 599 15.81 59.74 14.20
CA LYS A 599 16.39 61.06 14.51
C LYS A 599 16.33 61.39 16.01
N SER A 600 15.26 60.97 16.69
CA SER A 600 15.08 61.18 18.13
C SER A 600 15.74 60.10 19.00
N TRP A 601 16.32 59.06 18.39
CA TRP A 601 16.82 57.91 19.11
C TRP A 601 18.08 58.26 19.93
N ASN A 602 17.99 58.02 21.24
CA ASN A 602 19.14 58.00 22.13
C ASN A 602 19.75 56.59 22.14
N ILE A 603 20.90 56.44 21.47
CA ILE A 603 21.58 55.15 21.34
C ILE A 603 22.21 54.80 22.69
N ASP A 604 21.60 53.86 23.40
CA ASP A 604 22.09 53.34 24.67
C ASP A 604 23.02 52.14 24.43
N LEU A 605 24.27 52.26 24.89
CA LEU A 605 25.32 51.24 24.81
C LEU A 605 25.89 51.00 26.21
N PRO A 606 26.24 49.75 26.58
CA PRO A 606 26.85 49.44 27.87
C PRO A 606 28.07 50.34 28.17
N SER A 607 28.22 50.71 29.45
CA SER A 607 29.24 51.68 29.89
C SER A 607 30.67 51.24 29.63
N ASN A 608 30.91 49.92 29.58
CA ASN A 608 32.21 49.32 29.32
C ASN A 608 32.50 49.10 27.82
N VAL A 609 31.61 49.49 26.91
CA VAL A 609 31.90 49.48 25.47
C VAL A 609 33.03 50.49 25.16
N PRO A 610 34.12 50.06 24.50
CA PRO A 610 35.20 50.94 24.07
C PRO A 610 34.72 52.17 23.28
N SER A 611 35.37 53.32 23.49
CA SER A 611 34.97 54.61 22.90
C SER A 611 35.01 54.60 21.37
N ASN A 612 35.94 53.89 20.74
CA ASN A 612 36.01 53.75 19.28
C ASN A 612 34.77 53.03 18.71
N LEU A 613 34.31 51.95 19.35
CA LEU A 613 33.09 51.23 18.96
C LEU A 613 31.84 52.06 19.19
N ARG A 614 31.76 52.77 20.32
CA ARG A 614 30.68 53.71 20.62
C ARG A 614 30.57 54.80 19.55
N ASN A 615 31.69 55.48 19.28
CA ASN A 615 31.74 56.55 18.28
C ASN A 615 31.38 56.04 16.88
N PHE A 616 31.80 54.83 16.51
CA PHE A 616 31.45 54.21 15.24
C PHE A 616 29.93 54.03 15.11
N VAL A 617 29.29 53.39 16.10
CA VAL A 617 27.84 53.13 16.09
C VAL A 617 27.06 54.45 16.01
N GLU A 618 27.39 55.42 16.86
CA GLU A 618 26.71 56.71 16.91
C GLU A 618 26.85 57.48 15.59
N SER A 619 28.05 57.51 15.01
CA SER A 619 28.32 58.28 13.78
C SER A 619 27.71 57.64 12.54
N SER A 620 27.72 56.30 12.45
CA SER A 620 27.18 55.54 11.32
C SER A 620 25.65 55.57 11.25
N ILE A 621 24.99 55.49 12.41
CA ILE A 621 23.51 55.48 12.50
C ILE A 621 22.94 56.89 12.37
N LYS A 622 23.62 57.92 12.89
CA LYS A 622 23.15 59.32 12.82
C LYS A 622 23.63 60.07 11.56
N TYR A 623 24.10 59.36 10.54
CA TYR A 623 24.51 59.93 9.24
C TYR A 623 25.59 61.01 9.30
N ASN A 624 26.49 60.95 10.27
CA ASN A 624 27.58 61.91 10.42
C ASN A 624 28.84 61.53 9.65
N VAL A 625 28.78 60.50 8.78
CA VAL A 625 29.97 59.96 8.12
C VAL A 625 29.75 59.77 6.63
N ASN A 626 30.56 60.48 5.84
CA ASN A 626 30.58 60.39 4.38
C ASN A 626 31.67 59.44 3.85
N SER A 627 32.44 58.76 4.72
CA SER A 627 33.52 57.85 4.30
C SER A 627 33.88 56.80 5.36
N LEU A 628 33.83 55.51 4.99
CA LEU A 628 34.30 54.37 5.78
C LEU A 628 35.80 54.47 6.13
N LEU A 629 36.60 55.09 5.25
CA LEU A 629 38.05 55.20 5.37
C LEU A 629 38.48 56.00 6.62
N ASN A 630 37.70 57.02 7.00
CA ASN A 630 37.94 57.78 8.24
C ASN A 630 37.54 57.00 9.49
N LEU A 631 36.56 56.10 9.39
CA LEU A 631 36.13 55.23 10.49
C LEU A 631 37.14 54.09 10.72
N ILE A 632 37.66 53.49 9.65
CA ILE A 632 38.65 52.40 9.73
C ILE A 632 39.95 52.86 10.42
N LYS A 633 40.41 54.10 10.17
CA LYS A 633 41.62 54.64 10.81
C LYS A 633 41.51 54.79 12.34
N ASN A 634 40.30 54.85 12.88
CA ASN A 634 40.03 55.03 14.31
C ASN A 634 39.77 53.69 15.05
N LEU A 635 39.81 52.55 14.34
CA LEU A 635 39.53 51.19 14.84
C LEU A 635 40.81 50.34 14.93
#